data_AF-A0A9Q9AM12-F1
#
_entry.id   AF-A0A9Q9AM12-F1
#
_cell.length_a   1.000
_cell.length_b   1.000
_cell.length_c   1.000
_cell.angle_alpha   90.00
_cell.angle_beta   90.00
_cell.angle_gamma   90.00
#
_symmetry.space_group_name_H-M   'P 1'
#
loop_
_entity.id
_entity.type
_entity.pdbx_description
1 polymer ?
#
loop_
_entity_poly.entity_id
_entity_poly.type
_entity_poly.pdbx_seq_one_letter_code
_entity_poly.pdbx_strand_id
1 'polypeptide(L)'
;MACEHILRTYGCLHFAFITPETDKLPPKIATADQLWNTHTSKHITTNKPCRRPRCSTLTPRKLRARARHCTDNIEGYLSAAINQYIDLGNRYHIVNPHARAENVSEEKCRLAHHQFGIETRLWEEDPFFTHWLELHNKNNAIQQNIESLDAESIATINHCHSLIGKIEGDLQMLVEGVRELEAYWKWHRDWIKELVKPKKAEERAKILQPMRLFEWVVFEKWSLRTQGLGERFFVDGQEEGEQEIAEDP
;
A
#
# COMPACT_ATOMS: atom_id res chain seq x y z
N MET A 1 -1.81 -17.13 -27.77
CA MET A 1 -2.77 -16.01 -27.69
C MET A 1 -3.12 -15.83 -26.22
N ALA A 2 -2.91 -14.65 -25.64
CA ALA A 2 -3.29 -14.39 -24.25
C ALA A 2 -4.82 -14.47 -24.15
N CYS A 3 -5.33 -15.22 -23.19
CA CYS A 3 -6.78 -15.34 -22.99
C CYS A 3 -7.30 -13.98 -22.49
N GLU A 4 -8.15 -13.33 -23.29
CA GLU A 4 -8.73 -12.04 -22.94
C GLU A 4 -9.80 -12.24 -21.85
N HIS A 5 -9.44 -11.90 -20.62
CA HIS A 5 -10.38 -11.90 -19.51
C HIS A 5 -11.07 -10.55 -19.41
N ILE A 6 -12.40 -10.56 -19.37
CA ILE A 6 -13.22 -9.40 -19.05
C ILE A 6 -13.56 -9.49 -17.57
N LEU A 7 -13.25 -8.45 -16.79
CA LEU A 7 -13.73 -8.36 -15.42
C LEU A 7 -15.19 -7.90 -15.44
N ARG A 8 -16.07 -8.63 -14.77
CA ARG A 8 -17.46 -8.22 -14.57
C ARG A 8 -17.72 -7.96 -13.09
N THR A 9 -18.18 -6.76 -12.77
CA THR A 9 -18.69 -6.43 -11.44
C THR A 9 -20.20 -6.46 -11.43
N TYR A 10 -20.74 -7.15 -10.42
CA TYR A 10 -22.16 -7.25 -10.17
C TYR A 10 -22.63 -6.22 -9.15
N GLY A 11 -23.92 -5.87 -9.21
CA GLY A 11 -24.57 -4.92 -8.32
C GLY A 11 -24.55 -5.31 -6.84
N CYS A 12 -24.11 -6.53 -6.54
CA CYS A 12 -23.91 -7.05 -5.19
C CYS A 12 -22.46 -6.96 -4.69
N LEU A 13 -21.59 -6.19 -5.37
CA LEU A 13 -20.16 -6.01 -5.09
C LEU A 13 -19.32 -7.30 -5.20
N HIS A 14 -19.79 -8.25 -6.00
CA HIS A 14 -18.99 -9.42 -6.35
C HIS A 14 -18.40 -9.26 -7.75
N PHE A 15 -17.31 -9.97 -7.97
CA PHE A 15 -16.51 -9.92 -9.18
C PHE A 15 -16.53 -11.26 -9.87
N ALA A 16 -16.41 -11.30 -11.19
CA ALA A 16 -16.07 -12.53 -11.89
C ALA A 16 -15.22 -12.20 -13.11
N PHE A 17 -14.24 -13.05 -13.39
CA PHE A 17 -13.61 -13.07 -14.70
C PHE A 17 -14.48 -13.86 -15.66
N ILE A 18 -14.80 -13.24 -16.78
CA ILE A 18 -15.54 -13.85 -17.88
C ILE A 18 -14.69 -13.79 -19.14
N THR A 19 -14.72 -14.88 -19.87
CA THR A 19 -14.20 -15.01 -21.24
C THR A 19 -15.39 -15.13 -22.19
N PRO A 20 -15.18 -14.95 -23.51
CA PRO A 20 -16.25 -15.18 -24.49
C PRO A 20 -16.91 -16.57 -24.35
N GLU A 21 -16.15 -17.60 -23.93
CA GLU A 21 -16.70 -18.94 -23.72
C GLU A 21 -17.51 -19.07 -22.42
N THR A 22 -17.16 -18.30 -21.38
CA THR A 22 -17.75 -18.45 -20.04
C THR A 22 -18.85 -17.44 -19.73
N ASP A 23 -19.11 -16.47 -20.61
CA ASP A 23 -20.13 -15.41 -20.39
C ASP A 23 -21.55 -15.95 -20.16
N LYS A 24 -21.87 -17.12 -20.75
CA LYS A 24 -23.18 -17.78 -20.59
C LYS A 24 -23.27 -18.67 -19.35
N LEU A 25 -22.16 -18.97 -18.69
CA LEU A 25 -22.11 -19.86 -17.53
C LEU A 25 -22.39 -19.09 -16.23
N PRO A 26 -22.77 -19.78 -15.14
CA PRO A 26 -22.81 -19.17 -13.82
C PRO A 26 -21.44 -18.56 -13.49
N PRO A 27 -21.37 -17.29 -13.08
CA PRO A 27 -20.09 -16.61 -12.90
C PRO A 27 -19.31 -17.23 -11.75
N LYS A 28 -18.09 -17.69 -12.03
CA LYS A 28 -17.14 -18.06 -10.99
C LYS A 28 -16.64 -16.76 -10.34
N ILE A 29 -17.10 -16.50 -9.13
CA ILE A 29 -16.73 -15.28 -8.42
C ILE A 29 -15.22 -15.25 -8.22
N ALA A 30 -14.60 -14.17 -8.68
CA ALA A 30 -13.17 -13.95 -8.51
C ALA A 30 -12.85 -13.78 -7.02
N THR A 31 -11.80 -14.43 -6.57
CA THR A 31 -11.19 -14.11 -5.27
C THR A 31 -10.43 -12.79 -5.36
N ALA A 32 -10.01 -12.25 -4.20
CA ALA A 32 -9.04 -11.18 -4.16
C ALA A 32 -7.82 -11.57 -5.00
N ASP A 33 -7.05 -12.60 -4.68
CA ASP A 33 -5.87 -13.03 -5.46
C ASP A 33 -6.07 -13.10 -6.98
N GLN A 34 -7.24 -13.56 -7.46
CA GLN A 34 -7.52 -13.62 -8.89
C GLN A 34 -7.64 -12.23 -9.52
N LEU A 35 -8.25 -11.26 -8.81
CA LEU A 35 -8.33 -9.85 -9.24
C LEU A 35 -6.95 -9.24 -9.55
N TRP A 36 -5.92 -9.74 -8.89
CA TRP A 36 -4.58 -9.15 -8.88
C TRP A 36 -3.69 -9.82 -9.93
N ASN A 37 -3.83 -11.13 -10.08
CA ASN A 37 -2.97 -11.95 -10.93
C ASN A 37 -3.53 -12.19 -12.33
N THR A 38 -4.77 -11.78 -12.62
CA THR A 38 -5.40 -12.04 -13.93
C THR A 38 -5.47 -10.76 -14.75
N HIS A 39 -4.73 -10.72 -15.85
CA HIS A 39 -4.76 -9.59 -16.79
C HIS A 39 -6.16 -9.43 -17.43
N THR A 40 -6.74 -8.24 -17.29
CA THR A 40 -8.07 -7.91 -17.83
C THR A 40 -7.98 -7.03 -19.07
N SER A 41 -8.65 -7.41 -20.15
CA SER A 41 -8.74 -6.59 -21.37
C SER A 41 -9.85 -5.53 -21.27
N LYS A 42 -10.91 -5.78 -20.50
CA LYS A 42 -12.06 -4.88 -20.34
C LYS A 42 -12.74 -5.06 -18.99
N HIS A 43 -13.37 -4.00 -18.50
CA HIS A 43 -14.23 -4.04 -17.31
C HIS A 43 -15.68 -3.72 -17.68
N ILE A 44 -16.62 -4.51 -17.17
CA ILE A 44 -18.07 -4.33 -17.37
C ILE A 44 -18.76 -4.32 -16.00
N THR A 45 -19.48 -3.25 -15.71
CA THR A 45 -20.32 -3.16 -14.50
C THR A 45 -21.77 -3.47 -14.84
N THR A 46 -22.45 -4.22 -13.96
CA THR A 46 -23.89 -4.47 -14.07
C THR A 46 -24.58 -4.28 -12.73
N ASN A 47 -25.81 -3.75 -12.76
CA ASN A 47 -26.64 -3.61 -11.56
C ASN A 47 -27.29 -4.95 -11.14
N LYS A 48 -27.12 -6.00 -11.95
CA LYS A 48 -27.65 -7.33 -11.64
C LYS A 48 -26.80 -8.02 -10.57
N PRO A 49 -27.39 -8.79 -9.65
CA PRO A 49 -26.64 -9.58 -8.69
C PRO A 49 -25.93 -10.75 -9.38
N CYS A 50 -24.86 -11.27 -8.75
CA CYS A 50 -24.02 -12.34 -9.30
C CYS A 50 -24.65 -13.74 -9.30
N ARG A 51 -25.98 -13.84 -9.19
CA ARG A 51 -26.79 -15.07 -9.13
C ARG A 51 -26.50 -16.02 -7.96
N ARG A 52 -25.59 -15.69 -7.04
CA ARG A 52 -25.48 -16.41 -5.76
C ARG A 52 -26.78 -16.28 -4.95
N PRO A 53 -27.24 -17.34 -4.25
CA PRO A 53 -28.47 -17.28 -3.45
C PRO A 53 -28.48 -16.15 -2.41
N ARG A 54 -27.32 -15.88 -1.80
CA ARG A 54 -27.16 -14.77 -0.83
C ARG A 54 -27.20 -13.37 -1.45
N CYS A 55 -27.20 -13.25 -2.79
CA CYS A 55 -27.20 -12.00 -3.53
C CYS A 55 -28.50 -11.75 -4.29
N SER A 56 -29.30 -12.79 -4.57
CA SER A 56 -30.63 -12.64 -5.17
C SER A 56 -31.63 -11.98 -4.21
N THR A 57 -31.40 -12.08 -2.90
CA THR A 57 -32.21 -11.44 -1.85
C THR A 57 -31.51 -10.24 -1.22
N LEU A 58 -30.59 -9.59 -1.94
CA LEU A 58 -29.83 -8.46 -1.40
C LEU A 58 -30.74 -7.24 -1.29
N THR A 59 -31.06 -6.84 -0.06
CA THR A 59 -31.78 -5.60 0.19
C THR A 59 -30.84 -4.40 0.08
N PRO A 60 -31.33 -3.18 -0.22
CA PRO A 60 -30.51 -1.97 -0.22
C PRO A 60 -29.74 -1.79 1.09
N ARG A 61 -30.37 -2.09 2.24
CA ARG A 61 -29.70 -2.09 3.55
C ARG A 61 -28.49 -3.02 3.61
N LYS A 62 -28.61 -4.25 3.08
CA LYS A 62 -27.49 -5.21 3.06
C LYS A 62 -26.40 -4.80 2.06
N LEU A 63 -26.77 -4.18 0.94
CA LEU A 63 -25.80 -3.65 -0.03
C LEU A 63 -24.99 -2.51 0.60
N ARG A 64 -25.64 -1.56 1.27
CA ARG A 64 -24.95 -0.47 1.99
C ARG A 64 -24.03 -0.99 3.09
N ALA A 65 -24.46 -2.00 3.86
CA ALA A 65 -23.61 -2.63 4.85
C ALA A 65 -22.36 -3.28 4.23
N ARG A 66 -22.48 -3.90 3.05
CA ARG A 66 -21.32 -4.43 2.31
C ARG A 66 -20.41 -3.32 1.81
N ALA A 67 -20.98 -2.24 1.26
CA ALA A 67 -20.19 -1.11 0.79
C ALA A 67 -19.41 -0.47 1.93
N ARG A 68 -20.03 -0.30 3.11
CA ARG A 68 -19.36 0.20 4.33
C ARG A 68 -18.18 -0.68 4.70
N HIS A 69 -18.41 -1.99 4.82
CA HIS A 69 -17.32 -2.92 5.08
C HIS A 69 -16.21 -2.87 4.01
N CYS A 70 -16.55 -2.67 2.74
CA CYS A 70 -15.54 -2.49 1.69
C CYS A 70 -14.74 -1.20 1.88
N THR A 71 -15.39 -0.07 2.18
CA THR A 71 -14.72 1.22 2.40
C THR A 71 -13.84 1.19 3.64
N ASP A 72 -14.32 0.58 4.73
CA ASP A 72 -13.57 0.46 5.99
C ASP A 72 -12.33 -0.42 5.79
N ASN A 73 -12.44 -1.49 4.99
CA ASN A 73 -11.30 -2.32 4.61
C ASN A 73 -10.27 -1.55 3.75
N ILE A 74 -10.72 -0.67 2.86
CA ILE A 74 -9.84 0.16 2.03
C ILE A 74 -9.07 1.15 2.92
N GLU A 75 -9.73 1.77 3.90
CA GLU A 75 -9.07 2.65 4.87
C GLU A 75 -8.05 1.90 5.71
N GLY A 76 -8.44 0.76 6.31
CA GLY A 76 -7.54 -0.07 7.09
C GLY A 76 -6.32 -0.52 6.27
N TYR A 77 -6.53 -0.83 4.98
CA TYR A 77 -5.42 -1.12 4.06
C TYR A 77 -4.51 0.10 3.85
N LEU A 78 -5.05 1.29 3.55
CA LEU A 78 -4.25 2.50 3.36
C LEU A 78 -3.40 2.82 4.60
N SER A 79 -3.99 2.75 5.78
CA SER A 79 -3.25 2.97 7.04
C SER A 79 -2.12 1.94 7.21
N ALA A 80 -2.37 0.65 6.94
CA ALA A 80 -1.36 -0.39 7.03
C ALA A 80 -0.24 -0.21 5.99
N ALA A 81 -0.58 0.12 4.75
CA ALA A 81 0.35 0.36 3.65
C ALA A 81 1.26 1.57 3.94
N ILE A 82 0.71 2.65 4.52
CA ILE A 82 1.49 3.81 4.95
C ILE A 82 2.44 3.45 6.10
N ASN A 83 1.98 2.70 7.09
CA ASN A 83 2.85 2.21 8.17
C ASN A 83 4.02 1.38 7.62
N GLN A 84 3.75 0.50 6.64
CA GLN A 84 4.80 -0.27 5.98
C GLN A 84 5.77 0.62 5.22
N TYR A 85 5.30 1.63 4.49
CA TYR A 85 6.16 2.59 3.80
C TYR A 85 7.10 3.33 4.77
N ILE A 86 6.57 3.81 5.91
CA ILE A 86 7.34 4.50 6.95
C ILE A 86 8.37 3.55 7.58
N ASP A 87 7.99 2.31 7.89
CA ASP A 87 8.92 1.29 8.40
C ASP A 87 10.07 1.03 7.42
N LEU A 88 9.76 0.87 6.13
CA LEU A 88 10.77 0.66 5.09
C LEU A 88 11.76 1.81 4.99
N GLY A 89 11.30 3.06 5.08
CA GLY A 89 12.19 4.21 5.10
C GLY A 89 13.08 4.21 6.33
N ASN A 90 12.54 3.97 7.53
CA ASN A 90 13.33 3.86 8.76
C ASN A 90 14.42 2.79 8.63
N ARG A 91 14.07 1.61 8.12
CA ARG A 91 15.00 0.51 7.87
C ARG A 91 16.07 0.87 6.84
N TYR A 92 15.68 1.54 5.75
CA TYR A 92 16.63 2.07 4.77
C TYR A 92 17.66 3.01 5.41
N HIS A 93 17.24 3.90 6.32
CA HIS A 93 18.15 4.84 6.98
C HIS A 93 19.05 4.20 8.05
N ILE A 94 18.71 3.02 8.57
CA ILE A 94 19.59 2.21 9.45
C ILE A 94 20.78 1.62 8.67
N VAL A 95 20.64 1.42 7.35
CA VAL A 95 21.71 0.93 6.48
C VAL A 95 22.80 1.99 6.37
N ASN A 96 24.06 1.59 6.56
CA ASN A 96 25.18 2.51 6.43
C ASN A 96 25.23 3.13 5.02
N PRO A 97 25.46 4.45 4.89
CA PRO A 97 25.41 5.11 3.58
C PRO A 97 26.48 4.64 2.59
N HIS A 98 27.63 4.11 3.02
CA HIS A 98 28.57 3.50 2.08
C HIS A 98 27.95 2.27 1.42
N ALA A 99 27.34 1.39 2.23
CA ALA A 99 26.62 0.23 1.72
C ALA A 99 25.46 0.63 0.79
N ARG A 100 24.77 1.74 1.09
CA ARG A 100 23.76 2.31 0.20
C ARG A 100 24.38 2.82 -1.11
N ALA A 101 25.47 3.57 -1.05
CA ALA A 101 26.12 4.14 -2.22
C ALA A 101 26.70 3.07 -3.16
N GLU A 102 27.24 1.98 -2.61
CA GLU A 102 27.81 0.87 -3.39
C GLU A 102 26.76 0.07 -4.17
N ASN A 103 25.50 0.09 -3.75
CA ASN A 103 24.39 -0.64 -4.38
C ASN A 103 23.45 0.27 -5.18
N VAL A 104 23.86 1.51 -5.47
CA VAL A 104 23.01 2.49 -6.17
C VAL A 104 22.64 2.07 -7.60
N SER A 105 23.49 1.25 -8.23
CA SER A 105 23.28 0.74 -9.59
C SER A 105 22.40 -0.52 -9.64
N GLU A 106 22.15 -1.17 -8.51
CA GLU A 106 21.29 -2.36 -8.46
C GLU A 106 19.84 -1.97 -8.71
N GLU A 107 19.19 -2.67 -9.66
CA GLU A 107 17.85 -2.32 -10.13
C GLU A 107 16.83 -2.27 -8.99
N LYS A 108 16.92 -3.23 -8.07
CA LYS A 108 16.05 -3.38 -6.90
C LYS A 108 16.26 -2.26 -5.88
N CYS A 109 17.51 -1.83 -5.68
CA CYS A 109 17.86 -0.79 -4.71
C CYS A 109 17.52 0.62 -5.20
N ARG A 110 17.53 0.84 -6.53
CA ARG A 110 17.31 2.15 -7.15
C ARG A 110 16.02 2.83 -6.69
N LEU A 111 14.91 2.09 -6.60
CA LEU A 111 13.64 2.67 -6.16
C LEU A 111 13.70 3.12 -4.70
N ALA A 112 14.28 2.30 -3.81
CA ALA A 112 14.46 2.65 -2.40
C ALA A 112 15.38 3.87 -2.24
N HIS A 113 16.46 3.97 -3.02
CA HIS A 113 17.32 5.15 -3.04
C HIS A 113 16.59 6.40 -3.49
N HIS A 114 15.80 6.30 -4.55
CA HIS A 114 15.02 7.42 -5.04
C HIS A 114 14.02 7.87 -3.97
N GLN A 115 13.24 6.95 -3.42
CA GLN A 115 12.14 7.26 -2.50
C GLN A 115 12.60 7.69 -1.11
N PHE A 116 13.67 7.12 -0.55
CA PHE A 116 14.09 7.42 0.82
C PHE A 116 15.37 8.27 0.89
N GLY A 117 16.13 8.37 -0.21
CA GLY A 117 17.42 9.07 -0.23
C GLY A 117 17.42 10.39 -0.99
N ILE A 118 16.72 10.47 -2.13
CA ILE A 118 16.91 11.55 -3.11
C ILE A 118 15.67 12.45 -3.22
N GLU A 119 14.48 11.86 -3.21
CA GLU A 119 13.25 12.62 -3.46
C GLU A 119 12.91 13.54 -2.29
N THR A 120 12.86 14.84 -2.58
CA THR A 120 12.62 15.91 -1.60
C THR A 120 11.29 16.63 -1.80
N ARG A 121 10.53 16.31 -2.85
CA ARG A 121 9.18 16.86 -3.06
C ARG A 121 8.26 16.47 -1.92
N LEU A 122 7.22 17.30 -1.69
CA LEU A 122 6.16 16.94 -0.75
C LEU A 122 5.52 15.63 -1.19
N TRP A 123 5.10 14.81 -0.22
CA TRP A 123 4.55 13.49 -0.51
C TRP A 123 3.29 13.56 -1.39
N GLU A 124 2.50 14.63 -1.27
CA GLU A 124 1.31 14.89 -2.09
C GLU A 124 1.63 15.13 -3.57
N GLU A 125 2.84 15.61 -3.87
CA GLU A 125 3.30 15.95 -5.22
C GLU A 125 4.15 14.83 -5.83
N ASP A 126 4.49 13.80 -5.05
CA ASP A 126 5.30 12.68 -5.53
C ASP A 126 4.44 11.69 -6.33
N PRO A 127 4.78 11.43 -7.61
CA PRO A 127 4.10 10.45 -8.44
C PRO A 127 3.93 9.06 -7.79
N PHE A 128 4.84 8.66 -6.89
CA PHE A 128 4.74 7.40 -6.14
C PHE A 128 3.43 7.28 -5.36
N PHE A 129 2.93 8.37 -4.78
CA PHE A 129 1.68 8.38 -4.00
C PHE A 129 0.42 8.62 -4.84
N THR A 130 0.54 8.77 -6.17
CA THR A 130 -0.60 9.07 -7.07
C THR A 130 -1.75 8.10 -6.87
N HIS A 131 -1.47 6.80 -6.88
CA HIS A 131 -2.50 5.78 -6.73
C HIS A 131 -3.11 5.77 -5.31
N TRP A 132 -2.38 6.24 -4.28
CA TRP A 132 -2.86 6.23 -2.89
C TRP A 132 -3.83 7.38 -2.70
N LEU A 133 -3.44 8.56 -3.21
CA LEU A 133 -4.28 9.75 -3.27
C LEU A 133 -5.56 9.46 -4.06
N GLU A 134 -5.44 8.80 -5.22
CA GLU A 134 -6.59 8.40 -6.02
C GLU A 134 -7.51 7.43 -5.26
N LEU A 135 -6.93 6.41 -4.62
CA LEU A 135 -7.67 5.41 -3.83
C LEU A 135 -8.44 6.08 -2.67
N HIS A 136 -7.74 6.90 -1.89
CA HIS A 136 -8.32 7.62 -0.76
C HIS A 136 -9.44 8.57 -1.19
N ASN A 137 -9.22 9.38 -2.22
CA ASN A 137 -10.23 10.33 -2.69
C ASN A 137 -11.50 9.60 -3.20
N LYS A 138 -11.32 8.48 -3.91
CA LYS A 138 -12.45 7.64 -4.35
C LYS A 138 -13.17 6.98 -3.19
N ASN A 139 -12.43 6.47 -2.20
CA ASN A 139 -13.02 5.88 -1.01
C ASN A 139 -13.88 6.89 -0.24
N ASN A 140 -13.36 8.11 -0.04
CA ASN A 140 -14.09 9.18 0.65
C ASN A 140 -15.36 9.58 -0.13
N ALA A 141 -15.28 9.66 -1.46
CA ALA A 141 -16.45 9.93 -2.29
C ALA A 141 -17.53 8.83 -2.16
N ILE A 142 -17.13 7.55 -2.06
CA ILE A 142 -18.06 6.45 -1.83
C ILE A 142 -18.70 6.56 -0.45
N GLN A 143 -17.92 6.83 0.60
CA GLN A 143 -18.43 6.97 1.97
C GLN A 143 -19.44 8.13 2.10
N GLN A 144 -19.16 9.28 1.49
CA GLN A 144 -20.05 10.43 1.49
C GLN A 144 -21.40 10.13 0.82
N ASN A 145 -21.41 9.24 -0.18
CA ASN A 145 -22.60 8.89 -0.95
C ASN A 145 -23.12 7.47 -0.66
N ILE A 146 -22.73 6.89 0.48
CA ILE A 146 -23.00 5.47 0.79
C ILE A 146 -24.49 5.15 0.96
N GLU A 147 -25.30 6.17 1.24
CA GLU A 147 -26.75 6.03 1.35
C GLU A 147 -27.43 5.92 -0.02
N SER A 148 -26.78 6.40 -1.09
CA SER A 148 -27.26 6.46 -2.47
C SER A 148 -26.34 5.71 -3.44
N LEU A 149 -26.04 4.44 -3.14
CA LEU A 149 -25.20 3.61 -4.01
C LEU A 149 -25.85 3.37 -5.37
N ASP A 150 -25.20 3.88 -6.40
CA ASP A 150 -25.57 3.68 -7.80
C ASP A 150 -24.54 2.79 -8.54
N ALA A 151 -24.76 2.61 -9.84
CA ALA A 151 -23.87 1.80 -10.68
C ALA A 151 -22.43 2.34 -10.72
N GLU A 152 -22.28 3.67 -10.64
CA GLU A 152 -21.00 4.36 -10.68
C GLU A 152 -20.23 4.18 -9.37
N SER A 153 -20.91 4.27 -8.22
CA SER A 153 -20.35 3.97 -6.91
C SER A 153 -19.81 2.53 -6.86
N ILE A 154 -20.56 1.58 -7.41
CA ILE A 154 -20.15 0.18 -7.52
C ILE A 154 -18.95 0.02 -8.46
N ALA A 155 -18.92 0.74 -9.59
CA ALA A 155 -17.78 0.75 -10.50
C ALA A 155 -16.51 1.27 -9.79
N THR A 156 -16.67 2.35 -9.01
CA THR A 156 -15.62 3.02 -8.25
C THR A 156 -15.01 2.11 -7.20
N ILE A 157 -15.80 1.36 -6.43
CA ILE A 157 -15.30 0.37 -5.45
C ILE A 157 -14.36 -0.65 -6.13
N ASN A 158 -14.61 -1.05 -7.37
CA ASN A 158 -13.71 -1.98 -8.07
C ASN A 158 -12.41 -1.31 -8.51
N HIS A 159 -12.52 -0.07 -8.98
CA HIS A 159 -11.35 0.70 -9.35
C HIS A 159 -10.44 0.88 -8.13
N CYS A 160 -11.01 1.07 -6.94
CA CYS A 160 -10.27 1.07 -5.69
C CYS A 160 -9.46 -0.23 -5.51
N HIS A 161 -10.04 -1.40 -5.72
CA HIS A 161 -9.30 -2.67 -5.63
C HIS A 161 -8.14 -2.77 -6.64
N SER A 162 -8.30 -2.27 -7.87
CA SER A 162 -7.22 -2.23 -8.86
C SER A 162 -6.08 -1.30 -8.41
N LEU A 163 -6.42 -0.17 -7.79
CA LEU A 163 -5.43 0.75 -7.23
C LEU A 163 -4.62 0.05 -6.13
N ILE A 164 -5.28 -0.62 -5.17
CA ILE A 164 -4.62 -1.44 -4.12
C ILE A 164 -3.60 -2.42 -4.76
N GLY A 165 -3.99 -3.06 -5.88
CA GLY A 165 -3.10 -3.81 -6.79
C GLY A 165 -1.75 -3.16 -7.06
N LYS A 166 -1.81 -1.94 -7.57
CA LYS A 166 -0.63 -1.15 -7.91
C LYS A 166 0.15 -0.75 -6.65
N ILE A 167 -0.57 -0.46 -5.56
CA ILE A 167 0.04 -0.09 -4.28
C ILE A 167 0.95 -1.19 -3.75
N GLU A 168 0.46 -2.42 -3.69
CA GLU A 168 1.27 -3.54 -3.23
C GLU A 168 2.45 -3.82 -4.16
N GLY A 169 2.28 -3.68 -5.48
CA GLY A 169 3.37 -3.86 -6.43
C GLY A 169 4.53 -2.88 -6.20
N ASP A 170 4.21 -1.60 -6.04
CA ASP A 170 5.19 -0.55 -5.75
C ASP A 170 5.85 -0.74 -4.38
N LEU A 171 5.07 -1.10 -3.34
CA LEU A 171 5.60 -1.42 -2.01
C LEU A 171 6.49 -2.66 -2.02
N GLN A 172 6.13 -3.70 -2.77
CA GLN A 172 6.92 -4.92 -2.89
C GLN A 172 8.30 -4.64 -3.50
N MET A 173 8.37 -3.78 -4.53
CA MET A 173 9.65 -3.34 -5.08
C MET A 173 10.51 -2.60 -4.03
N LEU A 174 9.90 -1.75 -3.20
CA LEU A 174 10.61 -1.11 -2.09
C LEU A 174 11.08 -2.11 -1.04
N VAL A 175 10.24 -3.08 -0.65
CA VAL A 175 10.60 -4.15 0.29
C VAL A 175 11.83 -4.91 -0.20
N GLU A 176 11.85 -5.30 -1.48
CA GLU A 176 12.96 -6.02 -2.07
C GLU A 176 14.25 -5.20 -2.06
N GLY A 177 14.19 -3.93 -2.48
CA GLY A 177 15.34 -3.03 -2.46
C GLY A 177 15.91 -2.80 -1.06
N VAL A 178 15.05 -2.53 -0.07
CA VAL A 178 15.49 -2.34 1.33
C VAL A 178 16.08 -3.63 1.89
N ARG A 179 15.46 -4.79 1.63
CA ARG A 179 15.97 -6.08 2.10
C ARG A 179 17.34 -6.41 1.52
N GLU A 180 17.57 -6.09 0.25
CA GLU A 180 18.86 -6.30 -0.41
C GLU A 180 19.96 -5.42 0.21
N LEU A 181 19.66 -4.14 0.45
CA LEU A 181 20.54 -3.21 1.16
C LEU A 181 20.88 -3.68 2.58
N GLU A 182 19.89 -4.17 3.33
CA GLU A 182 20.09 -4.74 4.67
C GLU A 182 20.98 -5.99 4.64
N ALA A 183 20.75 -6.88 3.67
CA ALA A 183 21.53 -8.11 3.52
C ALA A 183 23.00 -7.79 3.19
N TYR A 184 23.23 -6.87 2.25
CA TYR A 184 24.56 -6.40 1.92
C TYR A 184 25.26 -5.75 3.13
N TRP A 185 24.56 -4.87 3.84
CA TRP A 185 25.13 -4.20 5.01
C TRP A 185 25.45 -5.17 6.14
N LYS A 186 24.62 -6.19 6.37
CA LYS A 186 24.91 -7.24 7.33
C LYS A 186 26.20 -7.99 6.96
N TRP A 187 26.31 -8.44 5.72
CA TRP A 187 27.51 -9.12 5.21
C TRP A 187 28.77 -8.25 5.35
N HIS A 188 28.70 -7.00 4.89
CA HIS A 188 29.82 -6.06 4.94
C HIS A 188 30.23 -5.73 6.39
N ARG A 189 29.26 -5.57 7.30
CA ARG A 189 29.53 -5.34 8.73
C ARG A 189 30.27 -6.52 9.36
N ASP A 190 29.86 -7.75 9.05
CA ASP A 190 30.49 -8.93 9.61
C ASP A 190 31.91 -9.13 9.05
N TRP A 191 32.12 -8.88 7.76
CA TRP A 191 33.45 -8.84 7.14
C TRP A 191 34.39 -7.81 7.78
N ILE A 192 33.91 -6.59 8.06
CA ILE A 192 34.71 -5.55 8.74
C ILE A 192 35.13 -5.99 10.15
N LYS A 193 34.24 -6.64 10.91
CA LYS A 193 34.56 -7.11 12.28
C LYS A 193 35.71 -8.11 12.28
N GLU A 194 35.81 -8.94 11.25
CA GLU A 194 36.88 -9.93 11.11
C GLU A 194 38.25 -9.28 10.79
N LEU A 195 38.26 -8.10 10.16
CA LEU A 195 39.47 -7.47 9.63
C LEU A 195 40.08 -6.37 10.52
N VAL A 196 39.30 -5.72 11.38
CA VAL A 196 39.74 -4.51 12.08
C VAL A 196 40.30 -4.80 13.48
N LYS A 197 41.61 -4.58 13.66
CA LYS A 197 42.25 -4.51 14.99
C LYS A 197 41.88 -3.20 15.72
N PRO A 198 41.76 -3.17 17.06
CA PRO A 198 41.12 -2.09 17.83
C PRO A 198 41.66 -0.68 17.57
N LYS A 199 42.98 -0.50 17.41
CA LYS A 199 43.60 0.83 17.22
C LYS A 199 43.21 1.55 15.93
N LYS A 200 42.85 0.82 14.85
CA LYS A 200 42.42 1.44 13.58
C LYS A 200 40.94 1.84 13.58
N ALA A 201 40.16 1.41 14.57
CA ALA A 201 38.75 1.76 14.68
C ALA A 201 38.55 3.21 15.17
N GLU A 202 39.43 3.70 16.02
CA GLU A 202 39.35 5.03 16.65
C GLU A 202 39.65 6.17 15.65
N GLU A 203 40.62 5.99 14.75
CA GLU A 203 40.88 6.94 13.65
C GLU A 203 39.75 6.94 12.60
N ARG A 204 39.19 5.76 12.28
CA ARG A 204 38.04 5.66 11.37
C ARG A 204 36.77 6.31 11.95
N ALA A 205 36.59 6.29 13.27
CA ALA A 205 35.46 6.93 13.93
C ALA A 205 35.42 8.45 13.72
N LYS A 206 36.57 9.11 13.55
CA LYS A 206 36.65 10.56 13.25
C LYS A 206 36.21 10.90 11.83
N ILE A 207 36.54 10.05 10.84
CA ILE A 207 36.12 10.21 9.43
C ILE A 207 34.61 9.98 9.27
N LEU A 208 34.00 9.17 10.14
CA LEU A 208 32.57 8.89 10.12
C LEU A 208 31.70 10.05 10.63
N GLN A 209 32.25 11.09 11.28
CA GLN A 209 31.45 12.18 11.85
C GLN A 209 30.74 13.06 10.80
N PRO A 210 31.41 13.56 9.73
CA PRO A 210 30.72 14.30 8.67
C PRO A 210 29.67 13.46 7.92
N MET A 211 29.89 12.15 7.78
CA MET A 211 28.94 11.25 7.14
C MET A 211 27.69 11.05 7.98
N ARG A 212 27.81 10.96 9.31
CA ARG A 212 26.66 10.93 10.22
C ARG A 212 25.81 12.20 10.13
N LEU A 213 26.43 13.37 9.94
CA LEU A 213 25.69 14.62 9.75
C LEU A 213 24.90 14.59 8.43
N PHE A 214 25.53 14.15 7.34
CA PHE A 214 24.83 13.99 6.06
C PHE A 214 23.68 12.97 6.16
N GLU A 215 23.92 11.81 6.78
CA GLU A 215 22.89 10.79 7.03
C GLU A 215 21.70 11.37 7.80
N TRP A 216 21.98 12.15 8.84
CA TRP A 216 20.97 12.80 9.65
C TRP A 216 20.17 13.82 8.85
N VAL A 217 20.80 14.67 8.03
CA VAL A 217 20.10 15.64 7.17
C VAL A 217 19.20 14.92 6.14
N VAL A 218 19.68 13.83 5.53
CA VAL A 218 18.87 13.07 4.56
C VAL A 218 17.68 12.40 5.26
N PHE A 219 17.89 11.81 6.44
CA PHE A 219 16.82 11.25 7.26
C PHE A 219 15.80 12.32 7.69
N GLU A 220 16.27 13.47 8.17
CA GLU A 220 15.41 14.58 8.59
C GLU A 220 14.55 15.09 7.43
N LYS A 221 15.15 15.29 6.26
CA LYS A 221 14.41 15.70 5.05
C LYS A 221 13.35 14.68 4.63
N TRP A 222 13.70 13.40 4.63
CA TRP A 222 12.73 12.34 4.35
C TRP A 222 11.61 12.29 5.41
N SER A 223 11.97 12.34 6.70
CA SER A 223 11.02 12.33 7.81
C SER A 223 10.03 13.49 7.74
N LEU A 224 10.53 14.70 7.45
CA LEU A 224 9.70 15.90 7.26
C LEU A 224 8.79 15.75 6.03
N ARG A 225 9.29 15.18 4.94
CA ARG A 225 8.47 14.89 3.75
C ARG A 225 7.34 13.90 4.07
N THR A 226 7.58 12.92 4.94
CA THR A 226 6.56 11.96 5.36
C THR A 226 5.63 12.48 6.45
N GLN A 227 5.89 13.68 6.97
CA GLN A 227 5.00 14.33 7.92
C GLN A 227 3.66 14.63 7.24
N GLY A 228 2.56 14.37 7.94
CA GLY A 228 1.21 14.52 7.39
C GLY A 228 0.69 13.30 6.63
N LEU A 229 1.52 12.30 6.25
CA LEU A 229 1.01 11.01 5.79
C LEU A 229 0.12 10.36 6.85
N GLY A 230 0.57 10.44 8.10
CA GLY A 230 -0.20 9.92 9.21
C GLY A 230 -1.51 10.66 9.43
N GLU A 231 -1.47 11.99 9.49
CA GLU A 231 -2.66 12.83 9.65
C GLU A 231 -3.68 12.64 8.52
N ARG A 232 -3.21 12.28 7.32
CA ARG A 232 -4.07 12.08 6.15
C ARG A 232 -4.71 10.70 6.09
N PHE A 233 -3.96 9.65 6.41
CA PHE A 233 -4.37 8.26 6.18
C PHE A 233 -4.60 7.45 7.46
N PHE A 234 -4.26 7.97 8.63
CA PHE A 234 -4.75 7.43 9.89
C PHE A 234 -6.11 8.05 10.17
N VAL A 235 -7.08 7.16 10.41
CA VAL A 235 -8.30 7.55 11.07
C VAL A 235 -7.91 7.76 12.53
N ASP A 236 -8.07 8.99 13.04
CA ASP A 236 -8.07 9.21 14.49
C ASP A 236 -9.04 8.20 15.08
N GLY A 237 -8.50 7.23 15.81
CA GLY A 237 -9.31 6.28 16.54
C GLY A 237 -10.29 7.10 17.35
N GLN A 238 -11.58 6.92 17.05
CA GLN A 238 -12.65 7.40 17.91
C GLN A 238 -12.24 7.08 19.34
N GLU A 239 -12.25 8.12 20.17
CA GLU A 239 -12.30 8.05 21.61
C GLU A 239 -12.92 6.72 22.03
N GLU A 240 -12.11 5.80 22.56
CA GLU A 240 -12.63 4.74 23.41
C GLU A 240 -13.22 5.48 24.61
N GLY A 241 -14.51 5.81 24.48
CA GLY A 241 -15.30 6.32 25.58
C GLY A 241 -15.17 5.30 26.71
N GLU A 242 -14.45 5.70 27.75
CA GLU A 242 -14.57 5.13 29.08
C GLU A 242 -16.06 5.14 29.44
N GLN A 243 -16.77 4.05 29.13
CA GLN A 243 -17.99 3.74 29.84
C GLN A 243 -17.55 3.34 31.25
N GLU A 244 -17.51 4.33 32.13
CA GLU A 244 -17.65 4.12 33.57
C GLU A 244 -18.79 3.13 33.77
N ILE A 245 -18.43 1.93 34.21
CA ILE A 245 -19.36 0.97 34.76
C ILE A 245 -19.84 1.60 36.06
N ALA A 246 -21.03 2.20 36.03
CA ALA A 246 -21.75 2.56 37.24
C ALA A 246 -22.05 1.27 38.00
N GLU A 247 -21.28 1.02 39.07
CA GLU A 247 -21.68 0.12 40.14
C GLU A 247 -22.85 0.78 40.88
N ASP A 248 -24.06 0.28 40.65
CA ASP A 248 -25.21 0.55 41.51
C ASP A 248 -25.18 -0.43 42.71
N PRO A 249 -25.27 0.05 43.96
CA PRO A 249 -25.46 -0.79 45.15
C PRO A 249 -26.89 -1.32 45.33
#